data_AF-A0A968W0M1-F1
#
_entry.id   AF-A0A968W0M1-F1
#
_cell.length_a   1.000
_cell.length_b   1.000
_cell.length_c   1.000
_cell.angle_alpha   90.00
_cell.angle_beta   90.00
_cell.angle_gamma   90.00
#
_symmetry.space_group_name_H-M   'P 1'
#
loop_
_entity.id
_entity.type
_entity.pdbx_description
1 polymer ?
#
loop_
_entity_poly.entity_id
_entity_poly.type
_entity_poly.pdbx_seq_one_letter_code
_entity_poly.pdbx_strand_id
1 'polypeptide(L)'
;MGVFLFDCGEGTQLQLRRNRAPFGKINTILISHMHGDHVFGLFGLFSTFALLGLKHEITVIGPSEINPLIDFYKKHYGYTDMMPIAVVNPLPNEASLVLETSNVNIHAVPLTHKTTCFAYVVAEKPLDLNLRKDALQKYNIPVRSIYGIKKGGDFTLENGSVIPNHQLTLLPYKPRKYAFVTDTVYKESMCHIL
;
A
#
# COMPACT_ATOMS: atom_id res chain seq x y z
N MET A 1 -1.67 6.09 -9.38
CA MET A 1 -1.63 5.74 -7.95
C MET A 1 -2.97 5.17 -7.58
N GLY A 2 -3.01 3.95 -7.05
CA GLY A 2 -4.23 3.35 -6.53
C GLY A 2 -4.69 4.08 -5.26
N VAL A 3 -5.98 4.00 -4.95
CA VAL A 3 -6.54 4.48 -3.68
C VAL A 3 -6.76 3.28 -2.78
N PHE A 4 -6.30 3.40 -1.53
CA PHE A 4 -6.48 2.38 -0.50
C PHE A 4 -7.66 2.74 0.38
N LEU A 5 -8.52 1.78 0.65
CA LEU A 5 -9.61 1.89 1.61
C LEU A 5 -9.28 1.03 2.83
N PHE A 6 -9.21 1.65 4.01
CA PHE A 6 -9.02 0.93 5.28
C PHE A 6 -10.38 0.74 5.93
N ASP A 7 -10.74 -0.52 6.16
CA ASP A 7 -12.06 -0.98 6.59
C ASP A 7 -13.22 -0.53 5.68
N CYS A 8 -14.35 -1.22 5.81
CA CYS A 8 -15.54 -0.96 5.02
C CYS A 8 -16.80 -1.23 5.84
N GLY A 9 -17.05 -0.35 6.81
CA GLY A 9 -18.29 -0.35 7.59
C GLY A 9 -19.53 -0.03 6.78
N GLU A 10 -20.70 -0.29 7.35
CA GLU A 10 -21.98 0.01 6.71
C GLU A 10 -22.05 1.48 6.25
N GLY A 11 -22.57 1.71 5.05
CA GLY A 11 -22.71 3.07 4.50
C GLY A 11 -21.42 3.70 3.98
N THR A 12 -20.26 3.00 4.00
CA THR A 12 -18.98 3.50 3.46
C THR A 12 -19.13 4.06 2.05
N GLN A 13 -19.83 3.37 1.14
CA GLN A 13 -20.08 3.86 -0.22
C GLN A 13 -20.81 5.21 -0.28
N LEU A 14 -21.75 5.45 0.66
CA LEU A 14 -22.49 6.70 0.73
C LEU A 14 -21.58 7.83 1.22
N GLN A 15 -20.72 7.53 2.20
CA GLN A 15 -19.74 8.50 2.72
C GLN A 15 -18.69 8.86 1.68
N LEU A 16 -18.18 7.89 0.93
CA LEU A 16 -17.25 8.11 -0.18
C LEU A 16 -17.87 9.05 -1.22
N ARG A 17 -19.13 8.79 -1.62
CA ARG A 17 -19.84 9.64 -2.58
C ARG A 17 -20.09 11.04 -2.05
N ARG A 18 -20.58 11.18 -0.81
CA ARG A 18 -20.85 12.46 -0.15
C ARG A 18 -19.61 13.35 -0.09
N ASN A 19 -18.46 12.76 0.26
CA ASN A 19 -17.20 13.49 0.38
C ASN A 19 -16.44 13.62 -0.94
N ARG A 20 -17.05 13.23 -2.08
CA ARG A 20 -16.42 13.24 -3.41
C ARG A 20 -15.07 12.52 -3.43
N ALA A 21 -14.93 11.49 -2.58
CA ALA A 21 -13.75 10.65 -2.56
C ALA A 21 -13.64 9.92 -3.91
N PRO A 22 -12.42 9.72 -4.44
CA PRO A 22 -12.20 9.10 -5.75
C PRO A 22 -12.41 7.58 -5.68
N PHE A 23 -13.60 7.12 -5.30
CA PHE A 23 -13.85 5.71 -5.00
C PHE A 23 -13.73 4.79 -6.22
N GLY A 24 -13.92 5.30 -7.45
CA GLY A 24 -13.64 4.56 -8.68
C GLY A 24 -12.15 4.27 -8.91
N LYS A 25 -11.25 4.89 -8.14
CA LYS A 25 -9.80 4.60 -8.13
C LYS A 25 -9.40 3.64 -7.00
N ILE A 26 -10.34 3.19 -6.18
CA ILE A 26 -10.08 2.19 -5.15
C ILE A 26 -9.81 0.87 -5.85
N ASN A 27 -8.65 0.30 -5.56
CA ASN A 27 -8.23 -1.00 -6.07
C ASN A 27 -7.72 -1.92 -4.96
N THR A 28 -7.55 -1.42 -3.74
CA THR A 28 -7.23 -2.24 -2.57
C THR A 28 -8.09 -1.83 -1.38
N ILE A 29 -8.70 -2.82 -0.74
CA ILE A 29 -9.44 -2.68 0.51
C ILE A 29 -8.70 -3.49 1.58
N LEU A 30 -8.34 -2.85 2.69
CA LEU A 30 -7.62 -3.46 3.81
C LEU A 30 -8.55 -3.55 5.00
N ILE A 31 -8.94 -4.77 5.36
CA ILE A 31 -9.83 -5.06 6.49
C ILE A 31 -8.98 -5.42 7.70
N SER A 32 -9.15 -4.68 8.79
CA SER A 32 -8.40 -4.88 10.03
C SER A 32 -8.86 -6.16 10.73
N HIS A 33 -10.17 -6.35 10.90
CA HIS A 33 -10.77 -7.51 11.55
C HIS A 33 -12.25 -7.72 11.13
N MET A 34 -12.87 -8.81 11.58
CA MET A 34 -14.19 -9.27 11.11
C MET A 34 -15.40 -8.75 11.90
N HIS A 35 -15.28 -7.64 12.63
CA HIS A 35 -16.47 -7.01 13.21
C HIS A 35 -17.31 -6.30 12.13
N GLY A 36 -18.63 -6.30 12.33
CA GLY A 36 -19.59 -5.88 11.31
C GLY A 36 -19.43 -4.43 10.88
N ASP A 37 -19.09 -3.55 11.80
CA ASP A 37 -18.77 -2.14 11.56
C ASP A 37 -17.50 -1.91 10.74
N HIS A 38 -16.73 -2.97 10.46
CA HIS A 38 -15.57 -2.93 9.56
C HIS A 38 -15.81 -3.65 8.22
N VAL A 39 -16.87 -4.46 8.07
CA VAL A 39 -17.06 -5.29 6.85
C VAL A 39 -18.44 -5.22 6.20
N PHE A 40 -19.49 -4.75 6.90
CA PHE A 40 -20.86 -4.75 6.38
C PHE A 40 -21.05 -3.87 5.13
N GLY A 41 -20.17 -2.89 4.90
CA GLY A 41 -20.19 -2.04 3.72
C GLY A 41 -19.70 -2.71 2.44
N LEU A 42 -18.99 -3.84 2.52
CA LEU A 42 -18.32 -4.48 1.38
C LEU A 42 -19.29 -4.82 0.26
N PHE A 43 -20.43 -5.43 0.58
CA PHE A 43 -21.38 -5.88 -0.44
C PHE A 43 -21.99 -4.71 -1.21
N GLY A 44 -22.36 -3.64 -0.50
CA GLY A 44 -22.85 -2.42 -1.13
C GLY A 44 -21.78 -1.82 -2.03
N LEU A 45 -20.55 -1.69 -1.52
CA LEU A 45 -19.44 -1.12 -2.27
C LEU A 45 -19.13 -1.89 -3.55
N PHE A 46 -19.03 -3.23 -3.48
CA PHE A 46 -18.80 -4.07 -4.65
C PHE A 46 -19.95 -3.98 -5.66
N SER A 47 -21.20 -3.95 -5.19
CA SER A 47 -22.36 -3.77 -6.06
C SER A 47 -22.31 -2.42 -6.79
N THR A 48 -21.91 -1.36 -6.09
CA THR A 48 -21.70 -0.04 -6.70
C THR A 48 -20.57 -0.05 -7.73
N PHE A 49 -19.45 -0.71 -7.45
CA PHE A 49 -18.35 -0.84 -8.42
C PHE A 49 -18.81 -1.58 -9.69
N ALA A 50 -19.55 -2.68 -9.54
CA ALA A 50 -20.11 -3.44 -10.65
C ALA A 50 -21.11 -2.61 -11.46
N LEU A 51 -22.02 -1.89 -10.80
CA LEU A 51 -23.01 -1.01 -11.46
C LEU A 51 -22.35 0.13 -12.26
N LEU A 52 -21.20 0.62 -11.81
CA LEU A 52 -20.42 1.63 -12.52
C LEU A 52 -19.56 1.04 -13.65
N GLY A 53 -19.57 -0.28 -13.83
CA GLY A 53 -18.80 -0.96 -14.86
C GLY A 53 -17.29 -0.85 -14.66
N LEU A 54 -16.82 -0.78 -13.39
CA LEU A 54 -15.39 -0.84 -13.11
C LEU A 54 -14.86 -2.22 -13.51
N LYS A 55 -13.73 -2.23 -14.25
CA LYS A 55 -13.15 -3.46 -14.83
C LYS A 55 -11.80 -3.86 -14.26
N HIS A 56 -11.24 -3.05 -13.37
CA HIS A 56 -9.97 -3.36 -12.74
C HIS A 56 -10.18 -4.36 -11.59
N GLU A 57 -9.13 -5.12 -11.30
CA GLU A 57 -9.13 -6.02 -10.15
C GLU A 57 -9.21 -5.23 -8.84
N ILE A 58 -10.01 -5.76 -7.90
CA ILE A 58 -10.06 -5.29 -6.51
C ILE A 58 -9.33 -6.30 -5.63
N THR A 59 -8.25 -5.88 -5.00
CA THR A 59 -7.56 -6.68 -3.98
C THR A 59 -8.18 -6.43 -2.62
N VAL A 60 -8.65 -7.47 -1.95
CA VAL A 60 -9.10 -7.42 -0.56
C VAL A 60 -8.04 -8.07 0.31
N ILE A 61 -7.49 -7.30 1.24
CA ILE A 61 -6.48 -7.75 2.20
C ILE A 61 -7.15 -7.83 3.57
N GLY A 62 -7.09 -8.97 4.24
CA GLY A 62 -7.70 -9.12 5.55
C GLY A 62 -7.57 -10.51 6.16
N PRO A 63 -8.08 -10.70 7.39
CA PRO A 63 -8.08 -12.00 8.06
C PRO A 63 -8.63 -13.12 7.17
N SER A 64 -8.15 -14.36 7.34
CA SER A 64 -8.57 -15.50 6.50
C SER A 64 -10.07 -15.77 6.57
N GLU A 65 -10.69 -15.35 7.67
CA GLU A 65 -12.12 -15.36 7.94
C GLU A 65 -12.94 -14.50 6.96
N ILE A 66 -12.31 -13.61 6.18
CA ILE A 66 -12.99 -12.84 5.13
C ILE A 66 -13.30 -13.69 3.89
N ASN A 67 -12.55 -14.77 3.65
CA ASN A 67 -12.65 -15.55 2.42
C ASN A 67 -14.08 -16.10 2.19
N PRO A 68 -14.75 -16.72 3.18
CA PRO A 68 -16.13 -17.20 3.00
C PRO A 68 -17.12 -16.07 2.68
N LEU A 69 -16.91 -14.86 3.22
CA LEU A 69 -17.75 -13.70 2.93
C LEU A 69 -17.60 -13.25 1.47
N ILE A 70 -16.36 -13.19 0.98
CA ILE A 70 -16.07 -12.84 -0.41
C ILE A 70 -16.56 -13.92 -1.37
N ASP A 71 -16.35 -15.20 -1.04
CA ASP A 71 -16.81 -16.33 -1.85
C ASP A 71 -18.34 -16.38 -1.92
N PHE A 72 -19.03 -16.12 -0.81
CA PHE A 72 -20.47 -15.96 -0.79
C PHE A 72 -20.93 -14.84 -1.72
N TYR A 73 -20.28 -13.67 -1.65
CA TYR A 73 -20.61 -12.56 -2.55
C TYR A 73 -20.42 -12.94 -4.02
N LYS A 74 -19.25 -13.51 -4.37
CA LYS A 74 -18.93 -13.95 -5.73
C LYS A 74 -19.96 -14.95 -6.24
N LYS A 75 -20.34 -15.94 -5.42
CA LYS A 75 -21.27 -17.01 -5.78
C LYS A 75 -22.70 -16.50 -6.03
N HIS A 76 -23.17 -15.54 -5.24
CA HIS A 76 -24.59 -15.16 -5.22
C HIS A 76 -24.90 -13.82 -5.91
N TYR A 77 -23.95 -12.89 -5.93
CA TYR A 77 -24.15 -11.53 -6.44
C TYR A 77 -23.11 -11.11 -7.48
N GLY A 78 -22.03 -11.90 -7.63
CA GLY A 78 -20.88 -11.54 -8.42
C GLY A 78 -21.17 -11.49 -9.92
N TYR A 79 -21.12 -10.29 -10.51
CA TYR A 79 -20.83 -10.08 -11.94
C TYR A 79 -19.31 -10.19 -12.20
N THR A 80 -18.67 -11.21 -11.64
CA THR A 80 -17.21 -11.26 -11.38
C THR A 80 -16.34 -11.32 -12.62
N ASP A 81 -16.87 -11.78 -13.76
CA ASP A 81 -16.09 -11.86 -15.00
C ASP A 81 -15.64 -10.48 -15.49
N MET A 82 -16.34 -9.42 -15.08
CA MET A 82 -15.98 -8.04 -15.44
C MET A 82 -15.16 -7.34 -14.37
N MET A 83 -15.28 -7.72 -13.09
CA MET A 83 -14.54 -7.12 -11.97
C MET A 83 -14.00 -8.22 -11.05
N PRO A 84 -12.76 -8.69 -11.28
CA PRO A 84 -12.16 -9.73 -10.46
C PRO A 84 -11.87 -9.22 -9.04
N ILE A 85 -12.07 -10.09 -8.05
CA ILE A 85 -11.74 -9.80 -6.65
C ILE A 85 -10.69 -10.82 -6.19
N ALA A 86 -9.46 -10.34 -5.95
CA ALA A 86 -8.38 -11.11 -5.37
C ALA A 86 -8.40 -10.96 -3.84
N VAL A 87 -8.04 -12.01 -3.11
CA VAL A 87 -7.98 -11.97 -1.64
C VAL A 87 -6.57 -12.32 -1.18
N VAL A 88 -6.03 -11.53 -0.24
CA VAL A 88 -4.72 -11.74 0.38
C VAL A 88 -4.91 -11.82 1.89
N ASN A 89 -4.47 -12.92 2.49
CA ASN A 89 -4.57 -13.12 3.93
C ASN A 89 -3.20 -12.94 4.58
N PRO A 90 -3.04 -11.99 5.52
CA PRO A 90 -1.82 -11.84 6.30
C PRO A 90 -1.50 -13.06 7.17
N LEU A 91 -0.25 -13.19 7.59
CA LEU A 91 0.14 -14.17 8.61
C LEU A 91 -0.37 -13.72 9.98
N PRO A 92 -1.09 -14.57 10.74
CA PRO A 92 -1.77 -14.15 11.97
C PRO A 92 -0.83 -13.85 13.15
N ASN A 93 0.40 -14.37 13.12
CA ASN A 93 1.30 -14.35 14.27
C ASN A 93 2.57 -13.52 14.07
N GLU A 94 2.81 -13.01 12.87
CA GLU A 94 3.98 -12.18 12.56
C GLU A 94 3.66 -11.12 11.53
N ALA A 95 4.50 -10.07 11.48
CA ALA A 95 4.37 -9.04 10.47
C ALA A 95 4.68 -9.62 9.08
N SER A 96 3.80 -9.36 8.11
CA SER A 96 3.96 -9.88 6.75
C SER A 96 3.77 -8.77 5.71
N LEU A 97 4.58 -8.77 4.66
CA LEU A 97 4.36 -7.93 3.48
C LEU A 97 3.12 -8.46 2.73
N VAL A 98 2.09 -7.63 2.61
CA VAL A 98 0.79 -8.02 2.02
C VAL A 98 0.51 -7.35 0.68
N LEU A 99 1.20 -6.25 0.39
CA LEU A 99 1.13 -5.62 -0.92
C LEU A 99 2.44 -4.90 -1.23
N GLU A 100 2.96 -5.14 -2.42
CA GLU A 100 4.07 -4.41 -3.00
C GLU A 100 3.62 -3.70 -4.27
N THR A 101 3.77 -2.38 -4.30
CA THR A 101 3.50 -1.57 -5.50
C THR A 101 4.79 -0.89 -5.97
N SER A 102 4.74 -0.13 -7.06
CA SER A 102 5.90 0.67 -7.49
C SER A 102 6.28 1.78 -6.51
N ASN A 103 5.34 2.26 -5.67
CA ASN A 103 5.56 3.44 -4.83
C ASN A 103 5.50 3.15 -3.32
N VAL A 104 4.84 2.07 -2.90
CA VAL A 104 4.66 1.74 -1.48
C VAL A 104 4.75 0.23 -1.23
N ASN A 105 5.18 -0.11 -0.02
CA ASN A 105 5.02 -1.42 0.59
C ASN A 105 3.98 -1.33 1.71
N ILE A 106 3.07 -2.30 1.77
CA ILE A 106 2.11 -2.43 2.86
C ILE A 106 2.41 -3.70 3.63
N HIS A 107 2.64 -3.54 4.94
CA HIS A 107 2.79 -4.65 5.86
C HIS A 107 1.55 -4.73 6.75
N ALA A 108 1.07 -5.95 6.98
CA ALA A 108 0.11 -6.25 8.02
C ALA A 108 0.88 -6.65 9.28
N VAL A 109 0.46 -6.13 10.44
CA VAL A 109 1.06 -6.40 11.74
C VAL A 109 -0.03 -6.90 12.68
N PRO A 110 0.09 -8.12 13.24
CA PRO A 110 -0.91 -8.66 14.16
C PRO A 110 -1.11 -7.76 15.39
N LEU A 111 -2.37 -7.54 15.74
CA LEU A 111 -2.81 -6.78 16.92
C LEU A 111 -3.34 -7.70 18.01
N THR A 112 -3.51 -7.14 19.22
CA THR A 112 -4.09 -7.87 20.34
C THR A 112 -5.55 -7.46 20.52
N HIS A 113 -6.44 -8.28 19.97
CA HIS A 113 -7.88 -8.06 19.94
C HIS A 113 -8.64 -9.37 20.16
N LYS A 114 -9.98 -9.31 20.32
CA LYS A 114 -10.82 -10.51 20.57
C LYS A 114 -10.87 -11.48 19.38
N THR A 115 -10.75 -10.94 18.17
CA THR A 115 -10.70 -11.68 16.91
C THR A 115 -9.37 -11.39 16.21
N THR A 116 -9.04 -12.17 15.18
CA THR A 116 -7.87 -11.93 14.32
C THR A 116 -7.93 -10.49 13.80
N CYS A 117 -6.93 -9.69 14.15
CA CYS A 117 -6.89 -8.26 13.87
C CYS A 117 -5.49 -7.81 13.44
N PHE A 118 -5.44 -6.91 12.47
CA PHE A 118 -4.20 -6.38 11.92
C PHE A 118 -4.18 -4.85 11.89
N ALA A 119 -3.03 -4.29 12.22
CA ALA A 119 -2.65 -2.95 11.80
C ALA A 119 -2.05 -3.03 10.39
N TYR A 120 -2.15 -1.94 9.64
CA TYR A 120 -1.54 -1.82 8.33
C TYR A 120 -0.54 -0.68 8.31
N VAL A 121 0.71 -1.01 7.98
CA VAL A 121 1.80 -0.05 7.84
C VAL A 121 2.10 0.15 6.37
N VAL A 122 1.77 1.34 5.86
CA VAL A 122 2.08 1.79 4.51
C VAL A 122 3.37 2.60 4.54
N ALA A 123 4.41 2.10 3.89
CA ALA A 123 5.69 2.78 3.76
C ALA A 123 5.96 3.14 2.31
N GLU A 124 6.28 4.40 2.04
CA GLU A 124 6.75 4.83 0.72
C GLU A 124 8.09 4.18 0.41
N LYS A 125 8.23 3.70 -0.82
CA LYS A 125 9.52 3.29 -1.38
C LYS A 125 10.36 4.54 -1.64
N PRO A 126 11.67 4.51 -1.37
CA PRO A 126 12.55 5.60 -1.73
C PRO A 126 12.51 5.82 -3.24
N LEU A 127 12.32 7.07 -3.67
CA LEU A 127 12.55 7.42 -5.08
C LEU A 127 14.05 7.41 -5.39
N ASP A 128 14.33 7.39 -6.68
CA ASP A 128 15.66 7.61 -7.21
C ASP A 128 16.25 8.91 -6.65
N LEU A 129 17.54 8.88 -6.35
CA LEU A 129 18.25 10.02 -5.80
C LEU A 129 18.33 11.14 -6.84
N ASN A 130 18.34 12.39 -6.38
CA ASN A 130 18.58 13.53 -7.25
C ASN A 130 20.08 13.77 -7.38
N LEU A 131 20.57 14.02 -8.59
CA LEU A 131 21.96 14.42 -8.76
C LEU A 131 22.19 15.85 -8.29
N ARG A 132 23.32 16.06 -7.63
CA ARG A 132 23.87 17.37 -7.28
C ARG A 132 24.31 18.11 -8.54
N LYS A 133 23.73 19.28 -8.80
CA LYS A 133 24.08 20.11 -9.97
C LYS A 133 25.56 20.55 -9.93
N ASP A 134 26.08 20.82 -8.74
CA ASP A 134 27.48 21.11 -8.49
C ASP A 134 28.39 19.92 -8.80
N ALA A 135 27.97 18.69 -8.47
CA ALA A 135 28.73 17.48 -8.78
C ALA A 135 28.78 17.17 -10.29
N LEU A 136 27.68 17.40 -11.02
CA LEU A 136 27.63 17.24 -12.48
C LEU A 136 28.72 18.05 -13.18
N GLN A 137 28.84 19.33 -12.81
CA GLN A 137 29.82 20.24 -13.41
C GLN A 137 31.24 19.91 -12.92
N LYS A 138 31.42 19.65 -11.63
CA LYS A 138 32.73 19.39 -11.03
C LYS A 138 33.40 18.12 -11.57
N TYR A 139 32.64 17.06 -11.78
CA TYR A 139 33.16 15.74 -12.16
C TYR A 139 32.91 15.38 -13.64
N ASN A 140 32.38 16.32 -14.42
CA ASN A 140 32.06 16.16 -15.85
C ASN A 140 31.32 14.83 -16.15
N ILE A 141 30.28 14.56 -15.36
CA ILE A 141 29.59 13.26 -15.37
C ILE A 141 28.83 13.09 -16.69
N PRO A 142 29.11 12.06 -17.49
CA PRO A 142 28.45 11.85 -18.77
C PRO A 142 27.00 11.38 -18.56
N VAL A 143 26.12 11.73 -19.49
CA VAL A 143 24.67 11.43 -19.41
C VAL A 143 24.40 9.93 -19.19
N ARG A 144 25.20 9.05 -19.81
CA ARG A 144 25.09 7.59 -19.66
C ARG A 144 25.24 7.10 -18.22
N SER A 145 25.99 7.82 -17.37
CA SER A 145 26.27 7.43 -15.99
C SER A 145 25.21 7.93 -15.00
N ILE A 146 24.39 8.91 -15.40
CA ILE A 146 23.39 9.55 -14.53
C ILE A 146 22.41 8.53 -13.97
N TYR A 147 21.88 7.62 -14.81
CA TYR A 147 20.90 6.63 -14.37
C TYR A 147 21.44 5.73 -13.25
N GLY A 148 22.66 5.19 -13.42
CA GLY A 148 23.30 4.35 -12.41
C GLY A 148 23.56 5.08 -11.10
N ILE A 149 24.00 6.34 -11.18
CA ILE A 149 24.25 7.18 -9.99
C ILE A 149 22.94 7.50 -9.26
N LYS A 150 21.85 7.82 -9.97
CA LYS A 150 20.54 8.03 -9.35
C LYS A 150 19.99 6.78 -8.66
N LYS A 151 20.39 5.58 -9.10
CA LYS A 151 20.08 4.29 -8.48
C LYS A 151 20.99 3.92 -7.31
N GLY A 152 21.92 4.80 -6.92
CA GLY A 152 22.82 4.59 -5.79
C GLY A 152 24.24 4.14 -6.17
N GLY A 153 24.56 4.05 -7.47
CA GLY A 153 25.90 3.69 -7.93
C GLY A 153 26.92 4.81 -7.70
N ASP A 154 28.15 4.42 -7.39
CA ASP A 154 29.30 5.33 -7.37
C ASP A 154 29.71 5.71 -8.81
N PHE A 155 30.54 6.75 -8.95
CA PHE A 155 31.05 7.18 -10.25
C PHE A 155 32.57 7.07 -10.32
N THR A 156 33.08 6.32 -11.29
CA THR A 156 34.51 6.21 -11.57
C THR A 156 34.92 7.23 -12.65
N LEU A 157 35.87 8.08 -12.32
CA LEU A 157 36.49 9.04 -13.23
C LEU A 157 37.42 8.32 -14.23
N GLU A 158 37.76 8.99 -15.33
CA GLU A 158 38.68 8.46 -16.34
C GLU A 158 40.08 8.18 -15.78
N ASN A 159 40.48 8.89 -14.72
CA ASN A 159 41.74 8.68 -14.02
C ASN A 159 41.69 7.50 -13.01
N GLY A 160 40.59 6.74 -12.97
CA GLY A 160 40.40 5.60 -12.07
C GLY A 160 39.94 5.95 -10.65
N SER A 161 39.80 7.23 -10.31
CA SER A 161 39.30 7.65 -8.98
C SER A 161 37.80 7.41 -8.85
N VAL A 162 37.37 6.83 -7.72
CA VAL A 162 35.95 6.57 -7.43
C VAL A 162 35.38 7.68 -6.56
N ILE A 163 34.29 8.28 -7.01
CA ILE A 163 33.52 9.27 -6.26
C ILE A 163 32.30 8.57 -5.66
N PRO A 164 32.16 8.57 -4.32
CA PRO A 164 31.07 7.86 -3.67
C PRO A 164 29.73 8.57 -3.89
N ASN A 165 28.66 7.80 -3.99
CA ASN A 165 27.34 8.26 -4.38
C ASN A 165 26.81 9.42 -3.52
N HIS A 166 27.03 9.37 -2.21
CA HIS A 166 26.56 10.41 -1.28
C HIS A 166 27.17 11.81 -1.55
N GLN A 167 28.30 11.89 -2.27
CA GLN A 167 28.88 13.16 -2.72
C GLN A 167 28.28 13.65 -4.04
N LEU A 168 27.66 12.75 -4.80
CA LEU A 168 27.07 12.99 -6.11
C LEU A 168 25.57 13.26 -6.04
N THR A 169 24.91 12.81 -4.98
CA THR A 169 23.46 12.76 -4.90
C THR A 169 22.89 13.46 -3.66
N LEU A 170 21.59 13.71 -3.73
CA LEU A 170 20.75 14.25 -2.68
C LEU A 170 19.53 13.34 -2.54
N LEU A 171 19.12 13.07 -1.30
CA LEU A 171 17.80 12.50 -1.06
C LEU A 171 16.74 13.55 -1.39
N PRO A 172 15.86 13.32 -2.38
CA PRO A 172 14.88 14.32 -2.81
C PRO A 172 13.89 14.66 -1.69
N TYR A 173 13.55 13.68 -0.86
CA TYR A 173 12.70 13.82 0.32
C TYR A 173 12.87 12.58 1.21
N LYS A 174 12.35 12.66 2.45
CA LYS A 174 12.29 11.53 3.37
C LYS A 174 11.02 10.70 3.07
N PRO A 175 11.12 9.41 2.74
CA PRO A 175 9.94 8.57 2.51
C PRO A 175 8.99 8.60 3.70
N ARG A 176 7.70 8.73 3.42
CA ARG A 176 6.66 8.78 4.46
C ARG A 176 6.24 7.37 4.86
N LYS A 177 5.77 7.28 6.10
CA LYS A 177 5.19 6.07 6.67
C LYS A 177 3.87 6.44 7.33
N TYR A 178 2.83 5.65 7.10
CA TYR A 178 1.51 5.79 7.68
C TYR A 178 1.11 4.44 8.30
N ALA A 179 0.66 4.47 9.53
CA ALA A 179 0.19 3.28 10.23
C ALA A 179 -1.30 3.44 10.57
N PHE A 180 -2.11 2.51 10.07
CA PHE A 180 -3.51 2.38 10.41
C PHE A 180 -3.64 1.35 11.54
N VAL A 181 -4.10 1.82 12.70
CA VAL A 181 -4.28 1.01 13.91
C VAL A 181 -5.66 1.28 14.45
N THR A 182 -6.39 0.21 14.73
CA THR A 182 -7.77 0.25 15.21
C THR A 182 -7.84 -0.46 16.55
N ASP A 183 -9.02 -0.93 16.92
CA ASP A 183 -9.35 -2.02 17.85
C ASP A 183 -8.16 -2.91 18.28
N THR A 184 -7.44 -2.46 19.32
CA THR A 184 -6.41 -3.23 20.00
C THR A 184 -6.27 -2.76 21.44
N VAL A 185 -5.81 -3.64 22.33
CA VAL A 185 -5.28 -3.19 23.62
C VAL A 185 -3.93 -2.51 23.43
N TYR A 186 -3.58 -1.61 24.37
CA TYR A 186 -2.26 -0.97 24.39
C TYR A 186 -1.15 -2.01 24.53
N LYS A 187 -0.10 -1.86 23.72
CA LYS A 187 1.10 -2.70 23.76
C LYS A 187 2.32 -1.87 23.40
N GLU A 188 3.21 -1.65 24.36
CA GLU A 188 4.40 -0.79 24.20
C GLU A 188 5.29 -1.22 23.01
N SER A 189 5.42 -2.53 22.79
CA SER A 189 6.21 -3.07 21.67
C SER A 189 5.73 -2.61 20.29
N MET A 190 4.47 -2.15 20.17
CA MET A 190 3.90 -1.66 18.90
C MET A 190 4.30 -0.22 18.61
N CYS A 191 4.66 0.58 19.60
CA CYS A 191 4.98 2.01 19.44
C CYS A 191 6.19 2.27 18.53
N HIS A 192 7.08 1.29 18.39
CA HIS A 192 8.26 1.38 17.51
C HIS A 192 8.02 0.77 16.12
N ILE A 193 6.99 -0.06 15.97
CA ILE A 193 6.64 -0.75 14.72
C ILE A 193 5.75 0.13 13.85
N LEU A 194 4.93 0.97 14.47
CA LEU A 194 4.03 1.93 13.85
C LEU A 194 4.78 3.22 13.53
#